data_AF-K6W6J1-F1
#
_entry.id   AF-K6W6J1-F1
#
_cell.length_a   1.000
_cell.length_b   1.000
_cell.length_c   1.000
_cell.angle_alpha   90.00
_cell.angle_beta   90.00
_cell.angle_gamma   90.00
#
_symmetry.space_group_name_H-M   'P 1'
#
loop_
_entity.id
_entity.type
_entity.pdbx_description
1 polymer ?
#
loop_
_entity_poly.entity_id
_entity_poly.type
_entity_poly.pdbx_seq_one_letter_code
_entity_poly.pdbx_strand_id
1 'polypeptide(L)'
;MKDLDVLGVRVEMPTNQPIVLLREREGDRYLPIWVGAAEAAAIAYAQQGVIPPRPLTHDLLVDVITALGRSLQEVRILELRDGVFHAALVFDDGTQVSSRTSDGIALALRTGSPIRAGEELIDEAGIAVADDEDDEVERFRAFLDQVSAEDFDQPGGPAEPDMPPRDER
;
A
#
# COMPACT_ATOMS: atom_id res chain seq x y z
N MET A 1 -14.81 0.21 -6.95
CA MET A 1 -13.38 -0.08 -6.74
C MET A 1 -12.59 1.11 -7.25
N LYS A 2 -11.68 1.64 -6.44
CA LYS A 2 -10.80 2.76 -6.77
C LYS A 2 -9.41 2.23 -7.10
N ASP A 3 -8.74 2.85 -8.07
CA ASP A 3 -7.35 2.53 -8.42
C ASP A 3 -6.41 3.16 -7.41
N LEU A 4 -5.40 2.39 -6.99
CA LEU A 4 -4.38 2.79 -6.02
C LEU A 4 -2.98 2.74 -6.65
N ASP A 5 -2.18 3.75 -6.36
CA ASP A 5 -0.78 3.84 -6.78
C ASP A 5 0.17 3.62 -5.59
N VAL A 6 1.22 2.81 -5.81
CA VAL A 6 2.24 2.55 -4.78
C VAL A 6 3.21 3.72 -4.74
N LEU A 7 3.13 4.54 -3.68
CA LEU A 7 4.07 5.65 -3.48
C LEU A 7 5.43 5.17 -2.98
N GLY A 8 5.44 4.11 -2.18
CA GLY A 8 6.66 3.38 -1.83
C GLY A 8 6.67 2.83 -0.42
N VAL A 9 7.85 2.33 -0.04
CA VAL A 9 8.11 1.70 1.25
C VAL A 9 8.85 2.68 2.17
N ARG A 10 8.40 2.80 3.41
CA ARG A 10 9.01 3.62 4.47
C ARG A 10 9.24 2.78 5.71
N VAL A 11 10.03 3.30 6.65
CA VAL A 11 10.27 2.69 7.95
C VAL A 11 9.83 3.69 8.99
N GLU A 12 8.83 3.30 9.78
CA GLU A 12 8.34 4.09 10.91
C GLU A 12 9.38 4.12 12.03
N MET A 13 9.61 5.29 12.61
CA MET A 13 10.47 5.47 13.77
C MET A 13 9.60 5.76 15.00
N PRO A 14 9.90 5.19 16.19
CA PRO A 14 11.10 4.40 16.54
C PRO A 14 10.94 2.87 16.37
N THR A 15 9.76 2.40 15.96
CA THR A 15 9.41 0.97 15.93
C THR A 15 10.22 0.19 14.88
N ASN A 16 10.84 0.88 13.92
CA ASN A 16 11.51 0.33 12.74
C ASN A 16 10.59 -0.60 11.92
N GLN A 17 9.28 -0.36 11.96
CA GLN A 17 8.32 -1.14 11.21
C GLN A 17 8.15 -0.60 9.79
N PRO A 18 8.27 -1.45 8.75
CA PRO A 18 8.04 -1.01 7.38
C PRO A 18 6.56 -0.73 7.07
N ILE A 19 6.30 0.38 6.40
CA ILE A 19 4.98 0.79 5.92
C ILE A 19 5.02 0.95 4.39
N VAL A 20 4.03 0.38 3.71
CA VAL A 20 3.76 0.64 2.28
C VAL A 20 2.64 1.66 2.19
N LEU A 21 2.86 2.75 1.45
CA LEU A 21 1.85 3.77 1.22
C LEU A 21 1.24 3.59 -0.17
N LEU A 22 -0.09 3.44 -0.19
CA LEU A 22 -0.89 3.47 -1.41
C LEU A 22 -1.64 4.81 -1.46
N ARG A 23 -1.73 5.44 -2.62
CA ARG A 23 -2.51 6.66 -2.85
C ARG A 23 -3.69 6.35 -3.77
N GLU A 24 -4.87 6.85 -3.46
CA GLU A 24 -5.99 6.85 -4.40
C GLU A 24 -5.66 7.72 -5.62
N ARG A 25 -5.72 7.14 -6.82
CA ARG A 25 -5.30 7.84 -8.05
C ARG A 25 -6.14 9.09 -8.37
N GLU A 26 -7.44 9.02 -8.09
CA GLU A 26 -8.40 10.10 -8.36
C GLU A 26 -8.86 10.79 -7.07
N GLY A 27 -8.02 10.78 -6.03
CA GLY A 27 -8.33 11.36 -4.72
C GLY A 27 -7.09 11.82 -3.95
N ASP A 28 -7.36 12.27 -2.75
CA ASP A 28 -6.43 12.81 -1.74
C ASP A 28 -6.23 11.84 -0.56
N ARG A 29 -6.75 10.61 -0.69
CA ARG A 29 -6.71 9.58 0.35
C ARG A 29 -5.54 8.63 0.18
N TYR A 30 -4.93 8.27 1.30
CA TYR A 30 -3.79 7.38 1.39
C TYR A 30 -4.12 6.18 2.25
N LEU A 31 -3.76 4.98 1.81
CA LEU A 31 -3.93 3.74 2.57
C LEU A 31 -2.55 3.25 3.06
N PRO A 32 -2.23 3.40 4.35
CA PRO A 32 -1.02 2.85 4.93
C PRO A 32 -1.17 1.35 5.22
N ILE A 33 -0.14 0.58 4.90
CA ILE A 33 -0.12 -0.87 5.11
C ILE A 33 1.19 -1.27 5.76
N TRP A 34 1.15 -1.65 7.03
CA TRP A 34 2.29 -2.24 7.73
C TRP A 34 2.63 -3.60 7.16
N VAL A 35 3.91 -3.81 6.90
CA VAL A 35 4.43 -5.06 6.33
C VAL A 35 5.72 -5.47 7.03
N GLY A 36 6.07 -6.75 6.94
CA GLY A 36 7.36 -7.22 7.41
C GLY A 36 8.52 -6.73 6.54
N ALA A 37 9.74 -6.78 7.07
CA ALA A 37 10.94 -6.34 6.36
C ALA A 37 11.19 -7.10 5.05
N ALA A 38 10.86 -8.40 5.00
CA ALA A 38 11.01 -9.20 3.79
C ALA A 38 10.03 -8.77 2.70
N GLU A 39 8.78 -8.50 3.07
CA GLU A 39 7.73 -8.00 2.18
C GLU A 39 8.08 -6.61 1.65
N ALA A 40 8.50 -5.71 2.54
CA ALA A 40 8.98 -4.38 2.20
C ALA A 40 10.12 -4.42 1.17
N ALA A 41 11.11 -5.28 1.38
CA ALA A 41 12.21 -5.45 0.43
C ALA A 41 11.72 -5.96 -0.94
N ALA A 42 10.79 -6.93 -0.96
CA ALA A 42 10.24 -7.49 -2.19
C ALA A 42 9.45 -6.46 -3.02
N ILE A 43 8.73 -5.56 -2.36
CA ILE A 43 7.99 -4.44 -2.98
C ILE A 43 8.97 -3.38 -3.47
N ALA A 44 9.94 -2.97 -2.64
CA ALA A 44 10.93 -1.95 -3.00
C ALA A 44 11.75 -2.36 -4.23
N TYR A 45 12.17 -3.62 -4.33
CA TYR A 45 12.89 -4.14 -5.50
C TYR A 45 12.06 -4.08 -6.78
N ALA A 46 10.77 -4.43 -6.71
CA ALA A 46 9.89 -4.32 -7.86
C ALA A 46 9.66 -2.87 -8.27
N GLN A 47 9.43 -1.98 -7.30
CA GLN A 47 9.22 -0.55 -7.57
C GLN A 47 10.46 0.10 -8.22
N GLN A 48 11.66 -0.36 -7.84
CA GLN A 48 12.93 0.09 -8.43
C GLN A 48 13.26 -0.57 -9.78
N GLY A 49 12.44 -1.53 -10.25
CA GLY A 49 12.70 -2.28 -11.48
C GLY A 49 13.97 -3.13 -11.41
N VAL A 50 14.37 -3.58 -10.22
CA VAL A 50 15.58 -4.40 -10.04
C VAL A 50 15.37 -5.75 -10.69
N ILE A 51 16.25 -6.11 -11.64
CA ILE A 51 16.29 -7.43 -12.27
C ILE A 51 17.36 -8.28 -11.58
N PRO A 52 16.96 -9.28 -10.78
CA PRO A 52 17.92 -10.11 -10.06
C PRO A 52 18.60 -11.13 -11.01
N PRO A 53 19.82 -11.61 -10.69
CA PRO A 53 20.51 -12.61 -11.52
C PRO A 53 19.80 -13.98 -11.54
N ARG A 54 18.94 -14.24 -10.56
CA ARG A 54 18.04 -15.41 -10.48
C ARG A 54 16.68 -14.93 -10.00
N PRO A 55 15.56 -15.53 -10.44
CA PRO A 55 14.22 -15.14 -9.99
C PRO A 55 14.11 -15.21 -8.46
N LEU A 56 13.62 -14.14 -7.84
CA LEU A 56 13.17 -14.15 -6.45
C LEU A 56 11.76 -14.77 -6.37
N THR A 57 11.21 -14.90 -5.16
CA THR A 57 9.92 -15.59 -4.94
C THR A 57 8.79 -15.03 -5.80
N HIS A 58 8.61 -13.71 -5.85
CA HIS A 58 7.54 -13.10 -6.64
C HIS A 58 7.82 -13.16 -8.15
N ASP A 59 9.09 -13.14 -8.58
CA ASP A 59 9.46 -13.34 -9.99
C ASP A 59 9.13 -14.78 -10.43
N LEU A 60 9.51 -15.77 -9.61
CA LEU A 60 9.17 -17.17 -9.82
C LEU A 60 7.65 -17.36 -9.90
N LEU A 61 6.87 -16.68 -9.05
CA LEU A 61 5.42 -16.81 -9.05
C LEU A 61 4.81 -16.23 -10.33
N VAL A 62 5.33 -15.10 -10.85
CA VAL A 62 4.93 -14.55 -12.16
C VAL A 62 5.26 -15.54 -13.28
N ASP A 63 6.44 -16.16 -13.25
CA ASP A 63 6.83 -17.19 -14.22
C ASP A 63 5.89 -18.41 -14.16
N VAL A 64 5.51 -18.85 -12.96
CA VAL A 64 4.56 -19.96 -12.76
C VAL A 64 3.17 -19.60 -13.30
N ILE A 65 2.65 -18.40 -12.99
CA ILE A 65 1.35 -17.92 -13.51
C ILE A 65 1.36 -17.93 -15.04
N THR A 66 2.44 -17.41 -15.64
CA THR A 66 2.62 -17.35 -17.09
C THR A 66 2.73 -18.74 -17.71
N ALA A 67 3.51 -19.64 -17.11
CA ALA A 67 3.70 -21.01 -17.58
C ALA A 67 2.40 -21.84 -17.53
N LEU A 68 1.51 -21.52 -16.59
CA LEU A 68 0.16 -22.10 -16.51
C LEU A 68 -0.85 -21.45 -17.46
N GLY A 69 -0.42 -20.50 -18.31
CA GLY A 69 -1.26 -19.84 -19.30
C GLY A 69 -2.25 -18.86 -18.69
N ARG A 70 -1.91 -18.26 -17.55
CA ARG A 70 -2.75 -17.28 -16.83
C ARG A 70 -2.10 -15.91 -16.81
N SER A 71 -2.92 -14.89 -16.58
CA SER A 71 -2.47 -13.52 -16.32
C SER A 71 -3.18 -12.94 -15.11
N LEU A 72 -2.43 -12.19 -14.29
CA LEU A 72 -3.00 -11.43 -13.17
C LEU A 72 -3.70 -10.19 -13.75
N GLN A 73 -5.01 -10.11 -13.60
CA GLN A 73 -5.81 -8.97 -14.08
C GLN A 73 -5.75 -7.80 -13.12
N GLU A 74 -5.88 -8.06 -11.83
CA GLU A 74 -5.84 -7.03 -10.80
C GLU A 74 -5.60 -7.63 -9.42
N VAL A 75 -5.20 -6.78 -8.48
CA VAL A 75 -5.15 -7.08 -7.06
C VAL A 75 -6.23 -6.27 -6.37
N ARG A 76 -7.12 -6.95 -5.65
CA ARG A 76 -8.19 -6.29 -4.88
C ARG A 76 -7.88 -6.35 -3.40
N ILE A 77 -7.80 -5.20 -2.74
CA ILE A 77 -7.82 -5.08 -1.29
C ILE A 77 -9.29 -5.05 -0.87
N LEU A 78 -9.71 -6.06 -0.11
CA LEU A 78 -11.11 -6.40 0.09
C LEU A 78 -11.68 -5.84 1.39
N GLU A 79 -10.98 -6.06 2.50
CA GLU A 79 -11.44 -5.70 3.84
C GLU A 79 -10.27 -5.47 4.79
N LEU A 80 -10.52 -4.71 5.85
CA LEU A 80 -9.70 -4.63 7.04
C LEU A 80 -10.42 -5.41 8.13
N ARG A 81 -9.75 -6.40 8.73
CA ARG A 81 -10.31 -7.17 9.84
C ARG A 81 -9.26 -7.36 10.91
N ASP A 82 -9.58 -6.97 12.14
CA ASP A 82 -8.68 -7.05 13.29
C ASP A 82 -7.29 -6.43 13.00
N GLY A 83 -7.29 -5.25 12.37
CA GLY A 83 -6.07 -4.53 11.97
C GLY A 83 -5.31 -5.15 10.78
N VAL A 84 -5.86 -6.19 10.14
CA VAL A 84 -5.20 -6.90 9.02
C VAL A 84 -5.95 -6.72 7.71
N PHE A 85 -5.26 -6.19 6.71
CA PHE A 85 -5.80 -6.11 5.35
C PHE A 85 -5.82 -7.48 4.66
N HIS A 86 -6.95 -7.80 4.05
CA HIS A 86 -7.13 -8.97 3.21
C HIS A 86 -7.20 -8.56 1.74
N ALA A 87 -6.52 -9.31 0.88
CA ALA A 87 -6.53 -9.07 -0.56
C ALA A 87 -6.84 -10.35 -1.36
N ALA A 88 -7.15 -10.16 -2.64
CA ALA A 88 -7.28 -11.23 -3.61
C ALA A 88 -6.54 -10.90 -4.90
N LEU A 89 -5.86 -11.91 -5.44
CA LEU A 89 -5.36 -11.92 -6.81
C LEU A 89 -6.50 -12.34 -7.72
N VAL A 90 -6.83 -11.52 -8.71
CA VAL A 90 -7.89 -11.81 -9.69
C VAL A 90 -7.24 -12.11 -11.03
N PHE A 91 -7.51 -13.30 -11.57
CA PHE A 91 -6.95 -13.77 -12.84
C PHE A 91 -7.90 -13.54 -14.02
N ASP A 92 -7.39 -13.71 -15.24
CA ASP A 92 -8.10 -13.52 -16.51
C ASP A 92 -9.35 -14.38 -16.72
N ASP A 93 -9.41 -15.54 -16.09
CA ASP A 93 -10.60 -16.41 -16.13
C ASP A 93 -11.58 -16.16 -14.98
N GLY A 94 -11.35 -15.10 -14.18
CA GLY A 94 -12.14 -14.78 -13.01
C GLY A 94 -11.80 -15.61 -11.77
N THR A 95 -10.80 -16.50 -11.83
CA THR A 95 -10.29 -17.19 -10.63
C THR A 95 -9.77 -16.15 -9.63
N GLN A 96 -10.09 -16.35 -8.36
CA GLN A 96 -9.63 -15.50 -7.27
C GLN A 96 -8.83 -16.32 -6.26
N VAL A 97 -7.68 -15.81 -5.86
CA VAL A 97 -6.82 -16.43 -4.85
C VAL A 97 -6.62 -15.44 -3.70
N SER A 98 -6.97 -15.86 -2.48
CA SER A 98 -6.70 -15.09 -1.27
C SER A 98 -5.21 -14.79 -1.15
N SER A 99 -4.88 -13.56 -0.79
CA SER A 99 -3.50 -13.09 -0.66
C SER A 99 -3.38 -12.11 0.50
N ARG A 100 -2.19 -12.04 1.10
CA ARG A 100 -1.81 -10.86 1.88
C ARG A 100 -1.70 -9.68 0.92
N THR A 101 -1.99 -8.48 1.42
CA THR A 101 -1.92 -7.26 0.61
C THR A 101 -0.51 -7.00 0.11
N SER A 102 0.52 -7.27 0.92
CA SER A 102 1.93 -7.14 0.54
C SER A 102 2.33 -7.99 -0.67
N ASP A 103 1.92 -9.25 -0.70
CA ASP A 103 2.21 -10.17 -1.81
C ASP A 103 1.47 -9.73 -3.09
N GLY A 104 0.23 -9.27 -2.95
CA GLY A 104 -0.53 -8.69 -4.05
C GLY A 104 0.18 -7.49 -4.66
N ILE A 105 0.59 -6.51 -3.83
CA ILE A 105 1.33 -5.33 -4.30
C ILE A 105 2.62 -5.74 -5.01
N ALA A 106 3.39 -6.67 -4.44
CA ALA A 106 4.64 -7.13 -5.02
C ALA A 106 4.46 -7.81 -6.38
N LEU A 107 3.36 -8.52 -6.60
CA LEU A 107 3.01 -9.11 -7.90
C LEU A 107 2.50 -8.05 -8.89
N ALA A 108 1.59 -7.18 -8.45
CA ALA A 108 1.03 -6.10 -9.27
C ALA A 108 2.12 -5.20 -9.87
N LEU A 109 3.13 -4.84 -9.08
CA LEU A 109 4.27 -4.05 -9.56
C LEU A 109 5.09 -4.77 -10.64
N ARG A 110 5.18 -6.11 -10.58
CA ARG A 110 5.94 -6.92 -11.56
C ARG A 110 5.16 -7.20 -12.83
N THR A 111 3.84 -7.37 -12.71
CA THR A 111 2.95 -7.67 -13.85
C THR A 111 2.39 -6.42 -14.50
N GLY A 112 2.48 -5.26 -13.84
CA GLY A 112 1.82 -4.03 -14.24
C GLY A 112 0.30 -4.06 -14.02
N SER A 113 -0.19 -5.00 -13.21
CA SER A 113 -1.63 -5.12 -12.93
C SER A 113 -2.10 -4.03 -11.96
N PRO A 114 -3.30 -3.46 -12.13
CA PRO A 114 -3.83 -2.47 -11.21
C PRO A 114 -4.06 -3.04 -9.80
N ILE A 115 -3.84 -2.19 -8.80
CA ILE A 115 -4.20 -2.43 -7.40
C ILE A 115 -5.46 -1.62 -7.12
N ARG A 116 -6.47 -2.24 -6.50
CA ARG A 116 -7.75 -1.61 -6.25
C ARG A 116 -8.29 -1.88 -4.86
N ALA A 117 -9.01 -0.93 -4.29
CA ALA A 117 -9.75 -1.10 -3.05
C ALA A 117 -11.22 -0.67 -3.19
N GLY A 118 -12.07 -1.17 -2.30
CA GLY A 118 -13.45 -0.69 -2.17
C GLY A 118 -13.48 0.75 -1.61
N GLU A 119 -14.52 1.51 -1.96
CA GLU A 119 -14.70 2.88 -1.42
C GLU A 119 -14.76 2.84 0.11
N GLU A 120 -15.63 1.97 0.65
CA GLU A 120 -15.86 1.83 2.08
C GLU A 120 -14.57 1.49 2.84
N LEU A 121 -13.67 0.70 2.25
CA LEU A 121 -12.38 0.38 2.85
C LEU A 121 -11.45 1.60 2.89
N ILE A 122 -11.46 2.43 1.83
CA ILE A 122 -10.67 3.66 1.78
C ILE A 122 -11.26 4.70 2.74
N ASP A 123 -12.57 4.75 2.90
CA ASP A 123 -13.22 5.61 3.90
C ASP A 123 -12.90 5.18 5.34
N GLU A 124 -12.85 3.87 5.60
CA GLU A 124 -12.58 3.31 6.92
C GLU A 124 -11.11 3.45 7.33
N ALA A 125 -10.18 3.12 6.43
CA ALA A 125 -8.77 2.97 6.76
C ALA A 125 -7.85 3.97 6.04
N GLY A 126 -8.41 4.77 5.12
CA GLY A 126 -7.67 5.79 4.39
C GLY A 126 -7.55 7.09 5.17
N ILE A 127 -6.49 7.83 4.87
CA ILE A 127 -6.20 9.12 5.47
C ILE A 127 -6.30 10.17 4.37
N ALA A 128 -7.25 11.10 4.51
CA ALA A 128 -7.35 12.26 3.63
C ALA A 128 -6.29 13.30 4.04
N VAL A 129 -5.56 13.82 3.06
CA VAL A 129 -4.65 14.95 3.25
C VAL A 129 -5.26 16.14 2.52
N ALA A 130 -5.57 17.22 3.25
CA ALA A 130 -6.20 18.39 2.66
C ALA A 130 -5.26 19.10 1.67
N ASP A 131 -5.73 19.29 0.42
CA ASP A 131 -5.06 19.95 -0.71
C ASP A 131 -4.53 21.36 -0.35
N ASP A 132 -3.25 21.47 -0.03
CA ASP A 132 -2.41 22.67 -0.18
C ASP A 132 -1.03 22.21 -0.69
N GLU A 133 -0.89 22.24 -2.03
CA GLU A 133 0.18 21.63 -2.84
C GLU A 133 1.64 21.93 -2.43
N ASP A 134 2.50 20.97 -2.76
CA ASP A 134 3.98 20.91 -2.75
C ASP A 134 4.72 20.58 -1.42
N ASP A 135 4.11 20.79 -0.25
CA ASP A 135 4.73 20.44 1.07
C ASP A 135 4.19 19.14 1.71
N GLU A 136 3.21 18.49 1.08
CA GLU A 136 2.35 17.51 1.74
C GLU A 136 2.97 16.15 1.96
N VAL A 137 3.85 15.69 1.06
CA VAL A 137 4.56 14.43 1.29
C VAL A 137 5.47 14.56 2.51
N GLU A 138 6.00 15.75 2.80
CA GLU A 138 6.75 16.01 4.04
C GLU A 138 5.86 16.18 5.27
N ARG A 139 4.71 16.84 5.14
CA ARG A 139 3.74 16.94 6.25
C ARG A 139 3.12 15.59 6.61
N PHE A 140 2.81 14.75 5.62
CA PHE A 140 2.34 13.39 5.82
C PHE A 140 3.45 12.48 6.36
N ARG A 141 4.72 12.69 5.95
CA ARG A 141 5.89 12.06 6.62
C ARG A 141 5.93 12.43 8.10
N ALA A 142 5.75 13.70 8.44
CA ALA A 142 5.73 14.15 9.84
C ALA A 142 4.51 13.63 10.63
N PHE A 143 3.38 13.40 9.96
CA PHE A 143 2.22 12.75 10.55
C PHE A 143 2.50 11.26 10.87
N LEU A 144 3.12 10.51 9.95
CA LEU A 144 3.51 9.12 10.22
C LEU A 144 4.54 8.99 11.35
N ASP A 145 5.38 10.00 11.56
CA ASP A 145 6.31 10.05 12.71
C ASP A 145 5.57 10.25 14.06
N GLN A 146 4.30 10.66 14.04
CA GLN A 146 3.50 10.97 15.23
C GLN A 146 2.37 9.97 15.52
N VAL A 147 2.03 9.10 14.56
CA VAL A 147 0.89 8.18 14.68
C VAL A 147 1.37 6.74 14.68
N SER A 148 0.98 5.99 15.71
CA SER A 148 1.35 4.59 15.89
C SER A 148 0.30 3.65 15.30
N ALA A 149 0.67 2.39 15.01
CA ALA A 149 -0.25 1.38 14.50
C ALA A 149 -1.52 1.18 15.37
N GLU A 150 -1.42 1.41 16.68
CA GLU A 150 -2.55 1.28 17.64
C GLU A 150 -3.58 2.41 17.53
N ASP A 151 -3.20 3.56 16.96
CA ASP A 151 -4.09 4.71 16.79
C ASP A 151 -5.12 4.49 15.67
N PHE A 152 -4.85 3.54 14.77
CA PHE A 152 -5.74 3.17 13.65
C PHE A 152 -6.81 2.15 14.03
N ASP A 153 -6.66 1.46 15.17
CA ASP A 153 -7.66 0.51 15.68
C ASP A 153 -8.79 1.18 16.51
N GLN A 154 -8.74 2.51 16.68
CA GLN A 154 -9.74 3.27 17.43
C GLN A 154 -10.81 3.90 16.51
N PRO A 155 -12.11 3.75 16.82
CA PRO A 155 -13.17 4.41 16.07
C PRO A 155 -13.13 5.92 16.33
N GLY A 156 -12.53 6.67 15.40
CA GLY A 156 -12.39 8.13 15.49
C GLY A 156 -11.16 8.71 14.77
N GLY A 157 -10.18 7.87 14.40
CA GLY A 157 -8.92 8.32 13.80
C GLY A 157 -8.06 9.17 14.76
N PRO A 158 -6.76 9.33 14.47
CA PRO A 158 -5.88 10.17 15.28
C PRO A 158 -6.31 11.65 15.19
N ALA A 159 -6.17 12.38 16.29
CA ALA A 159 -6.43 13.82 16.32
C ALA A 159 -5.47 14.56 15.38
N GLU A 160 -5.95 15.62 14.72
CA GLU A 160 -5.13 16.48 13.87
C GLU A 160 -3.85 16.93 14.61
N PRO A 161 -2.66 16.82 13.99
CA PRO A 161 -1.43 17.23 14.64
C PRO A 161 -1.43 18.75 14.88
N ASP A 162 -0.98 19.15 16.08
CA ASP A 162 -0.88 20.55 16.50
C ASP A 162 0.17 21.27 15.64
N MET A 163 -0.29 22.04 14.65
CA MET A 163 0.60 22.69 13.67
C MET A 163 1.36 23.85 14.30
N PRO A 164 2.70 23.94 14.12
CA PRO A 164 3.43 25.13 14.51
C PRO A 164 2.91 26.34 13.71
N PRO A 165 2.84 27.54 14.33
CA PRO A 165 2.32 28.73 13.66
C PRO A 165 3.14 29.03 12.41
N ARG A 166 2.44 29.32 11.31
CA ARG A 166 3.03 29.68 10.01
C ARG A 166 3.94 30.90 10.21
N ASP A 167 5.24 30.74 9.96
CA ASP A 167 6.19 31.86 9.93
C ASP A 167 5.97 32.59 8.60
N GLU A 168 5.25 33.72 8.65
CA GLU A 168 4.93 34.57 7.50
C GLU A 168 6.23 35.15 6.91
N ARG A 169 6.61 34.73 5.70
CA ARG A 169 7.56 35.47 4.84
C ARG A 169 7.17 35.42 3.37
#